data_AF-A0A935A9P8-F1
#
_entry.id   AF-A0A935A9P8-F1
#
_cell.length_a   1.000
_cell.length_b   1.000
_cell.length_c   1.000
_cell.angle_alpha   90.00
_cell.angle_beta   90.00
_cell.angle_gamma   90.00
#
_symmetry.space_group_name_H-M   'P 1'
#
loop_
_entity.id
_entity.type
_entity.pdbx_description
1 polymer ?
#
loop_
_entity_poly.entity_id
_entity_poly.type
_entity_poly.pdbx_seq_one_letter_code
_entity_poly.pdbx_strand_id
1 'polypeptide(L)' 'MGNQLELLEAEALKLTAAERAAFAQLLLASLDEDTEIEEAWAAETERRIADIENGAVQVIPIADALAQVRASLK' A
#
# COMPACT_ATOMS: atom_id res chain seq x y z
N MET A 1 33.42 15.66 1.99
CA MET A 1 32.59 14.90 2.95
C MET A 1 31.39 14.40 2.19
N GLY A 2 31.26 13.09 2.01
CA GLY A 2 30.09 12.51 1.36
C GLY A 2 28.84 12.80 2.17
N ASN A 3 27.71 13.01 1.49
CA ASN A 3 26.40 13.13 2.11
C ASN A 3 26.11 11.82 2.88
N GLN A 4 25.48 11.91 4.05
CA GLN A 4 25.05 10.75 4.86
C GLN A 4 24.32 9.67 4.03
N LEU A 5 23.53 10.08 3.03
CA LEU A 5 22.85 9.18 2.10
C LEU A 5 23.83 8.35 1.27
N GLU A 6 24.86 8.98 0.71
CA GLU A 6 25.89 8.30 -0.11
C GLU A 6 26.66 7.28 0.73
N LEU A 7 26.89 7.58 2.01
CA LEU A 7 27.55 6.66 2.93
C LEU A 7 26.65 5.46 3.26
N LEU A 8 25.36 5.69 3.50
CA LEU A 8 24.38 4.62 3.75
C LEU A 8 24.18 3.73 2.51
N GLU A 9 24.18 4.31 1.31
CA GLU A 9 24.12 3.55 0.05
C GLU A 9 25.34 2.64 -0.09
N ALA A 10 26.54 3.18 0.11
CA ALA A 10 27.77 2.42 0.03
C ALA A 10 27.84 1.27 1.06
N GLU A 11 27.36 1.48 2.29
CA GLU A 11 27.28 0.41 3.29
C GLU A 11 26.20 -0.63 2.96
N ALA A 12 25.02 -0.20 2.49
CA ALA A 12 23.96 -1.11 2.09
C ALA A 12 24.39 -2.03 0.93
N LEU A 13 25.19 -1.53 -0.02
CA LEU A 13 25.71 -2.34 -1.13
C LEU A 13 26.72 -3.42 -0.70
N LYS A 14 27.29 -3.33 0.51
CA LYS A 14 28.16 -4.39 1.06
C LYS A 14 27.39 -5.60 1.60
N LEU A 15 26.09 -5.44 1.88
CA LEU A 15 25.23 -6.51 2.36
C LEU A 15 24.97 -7.55 1.27
N THR A 16 24.62 -8.77 1.67
CA THR A 16 24.12 -9.79 0.74
C THR A 16 22.78 -9.36 0.12
N ALA A 17 22.37 -10.01 -0.97
CA ALA A 17 21.09 -9.70 -1.62
C ALA A 17 19.88 -9.86 -0.67
N ALA A 18 19.90 -10.88 0.20
CA ALA A 18 18.83 -11.12 1.17
C ALA A 18 18.79 -10.03 2.26
N GLU A 19 19.95 -9.65 2.80
CA GLU A 19 20.05 -8.59 3.80
C GLU A 19 19.65 -7.23 3.24
N ARG A 20 20.02 -6.90 2.00
CA ARG A 20 19.54 -5.68 1.33
C ARG A 20 18.03 -5.67 1.16
N ALA A 21 17.43 -6.81 0.78
CA ALA A 21 15.97 -6.92 0.65
C ALA A 21 15.27 -6.73 2.00
N ALA A 22 15.84 -7.27 3.09
CA ALA A 22 15.32 -7.04 4.44
C ALA A 22 15.47 -5.56 4.86
N PHE A 23 16.61 -4.94 4.57
CA PHE A 23 16.84 -3.53 4.87
C PHE A 23 15.91 -2.59 4.09
N ALA A 24 15.68 -2.87 2.80
CA ALA A 24 14.72 -2.13 1.99
C ALA A 24 13.29 -2.20 2.54
N GLN A 25 12.86 -3.37 3.04
CA GLN A 25 11.55 -3.51 3.69
C GLN A 25 11.44 -2.67 4.96
N LEU A 26 12.49 -2.62 5.79
CA LEU A 26 12.49 -1.77 6.98
C LEU A 26 12.39 -0.29 6.63
N LEU A 27 13.12 0.15 5.60
CA LEU A 27 13.03 1.53 5.14
C LEU A 27 11.65 1.86 4.59
N LEU A 28 11.05 0.99 3.77
CA LEU A 28 9.69 1.17 3.28
C LEU A 28 8.69 1.26 4.44
N ALA A 29 8.77 0.35 5.41
CA ALA A 29 7.89 0.39 6.58
C ALA A 29 8.07 1.65 7.44
N SER A 30 9.27 2.25 7.44
CA SER A 30 9.49 3.53 8.13
C SER A 30 8.85 4.73 7.43
N LEU A 31 8.44 4.58 6.17
CA LEU A 31 7.74 5.62 5.41
C LEU A 31 6.21 5.50 5.54
N ASP A 32 5.70 4.41 6.11
CA ASP A 32 4.27 4.22 6.40
C ASP A 32 3.87 5.03 7.66
N GLU A 33 4.09 6.36 7.64
CA GLU A 33 3.67 7.30 8.70
C GLU A 33 2.20 7.75 8.56
N ASP A 34 1.48 7.29 7.53
CA ASP A 34 0.12 7.73 7.19
C ASP A 34 -0.98 7.08 8.06
N THR A 35 -0.82 7.12 9.38
CA THR A 35 -1.80 6.60 10.36
C THR A 35 -3.19 7.23 10.16
N GLU A 36 -3.24 8.51 9.77
CA GLU A 36 -4.50 9.20 9.45
C GLU A 36 -5.20 8.63 8.21
N ILE A 37 -4.44 8.16 7.21
CA ILE A 37 -5.00 7.50 6.02
C ILE A 37 -5.54 6.13 6.42
N GLU A 38 -4.82 5.37 7.24
CA GLU A 38 -5.29 4.08 7.76
C GLU A 38 -6.59 4.20 8.53
N GLU A 39 -6.72 5.21 9.41
CA GLU A 39 -7.98 5.49 10.13
C GLU A 39 -9.13 5.86 9.18
N ALA A 40 -8.87 6.73 8.20
CA ALA A 40 -9.87 7.09 7.19
C ALA A 40 -10.30 5.89 6.33
N TRP A 41 -9.37 5.00 5.99
CA TRP A 41 -9.64 3.77 5.24
C TRP A 41 -10.43 2.76 6.06
N ALA A 42 -10.13 2.62 7.35
CA ALA A 42 -10.89 1.78 8.27
C ALA A 42 -12.35 2.27 8.37
N ALA A 43 -12.55 3.56 8.61
CA ALA A 43 -13.88 4.17 8.69
C ALA A 43 -14.67 3.99 7.38
N GLU A 44 -14.05 4.20 6.22
CA GLU A 44 -14.69 4.00 4.93
C GLU A 44 -15.03 2.52 4.67
N THR A 45 -14.18 1.59 5.09
CA THR A 45 -14.42 0.15 4.96
C THR A 45 -15.62 -0.28 5.78
N GLU A 46 -15.68 0.13 7.05
CA GLU A 46 -16.82 -0.13 7.94
C GLU A 46 -18.12 0.44 7.35
N ARG A 47 -18.07 1.69 6.86
CA ARG A 47 -19.22 2.34 6.21
C ARG A 47 -19.71 1.55 5.00
N ARG A 48 -18.81 1.09 4.12
CA ARG A 48 -19.17 0.30 2.92
C ARG A 48 -19.75 -1.07 3.27
N ILE A 49 -19.23 -1.73 4.30
CA ILE A 49 -19.79 -2.99 4.79
C ILE A 49 -21.22 -2.76 5.26
N ALA A 50 -21.46 -1.74 6.09
CA ALA A 50 -22.79 -1.41 6.59
C ALA A 50 -23.77 -1.07 5.46
N ASP A 51 -23.33 -0.33 4.43
CA ASP A 51 -24.16 -0.02 3.26
C ASP A 51 -24.59 -1.29 2.51
N ILE A 52 -23.69 -2.27 2.37
CA ILE A 52 -23.98 -3.56 1.72
C ILE A 52 -24.94 -4.38 2.58
N GLU A 53 -24.67 -4.52 3.88
CA GLU A 53 -25.48 -5.33 4.80
C GLU A 53 -26.90 -4.80 4.96
N ASN A 54 -27.06 -3.47 4.98
CA ASN A 54 -28.36 -2.82 5.06
C ASN A 54 -29.08 -2.72 3.70
N GLY A 55 -28.45 -3.16 2.61
CA GLY A 55 -28.99 -3.05 1.25
C GLY A 55 -29.13 -1.61 0.74
N ALA A 56 -28.36 -0.68 1.30
CA ALA A 56 -28.33 0.72 0.88
C ALA A 56 -27.68 0.90 -0.51
N VAL A 57 -26.90 -0.09 -0.96
CA VAL A 57 -26.22 -0.10 -2.26
C VAL A 57 -26.52 -1.38 -3.03
N GLN A 58 -26.57 -1.26 -4.36
CA GLN A 58 -26.65 -2.41 -5.25
C GLN A 58 -25.25 -2.94 -5.53
N VAL A 59 -24.96 -4.17 -5.08
CA VAL A 59 -23.71 -4.86 -5.39
C VAL A 59 -23.74 -5.46 -6.80
N ILE A 60 -22.56 -5.59 -7.40
CA ILE A 60 -22.35 -6.29 -8.68
C ILE A 60 -21.37 -7.44 -8.48
N PRO A 61 -21.44 -8.51 -9.29
CA PRO A 61 -20.44 -9.57 -9.28
C PRO A 61 -19.03 -9.03 -9.52
N ILE A 62 -18.04 -9.52 -8.76
CA ILE A 62 -16.66 -9.03 -8.85
C ILE A 62 -16.03 -9.23 -10.24
N ALA A 63 -16.45 -10.28 -10.97
CA ALA A 63 -16.00 -10.50 -12.34
C ALA A 63 -16.42 -9.35 -13.28
N ASP A 64 -17.64 -8.85 -13.13
CA ASP A 64 -18.17 -7.74 -13.93
C ASP A 64 -17.48 -6.43 -13.56
N ALA A 65 -17.27 -6.18 -12.26
CA ALA A 65 -16.53 -5.02 -11.78
C ALA A 65 -15.10 -4.97 -12.37
N LEU A 66 -14.36 -6.09 -12.30
CA LEU A 66 -13.01 -6.18 -12.85
C LEU A 66 -12.98 -6.04 -14.37
N ALA A 67 -13.97 -6.58 -15.08
CA ALA A 67 -14.09 -6.40 -16.53
C ALA A 67 -14.28 -4.93 -16.91
N GLN A 68 -15.13 -4.20 -16.17
CA GLN A 68 -15.34 -2.76 -16.39
C GLN A 68 -14.07 -1.94 -16.15
N VAL A 69 -13.34 -2.21 -15.05
CA VAL A 69 -12.06 -1.53 -14.76
C VAL A 69 -11.04 -1.80 -15.87
N ARG A 70 -10.88 -3.05 -16.31
CA ARG A 70 -9.95 -3.37 -17.39
C ARG A 70 -10.32 -2.68 -18.71
N ALA A 71 -11.61 -2.55 -19.00
CA ALA A 71 -12.07 -1.85 -20.19
C ALA A 71 -11.85 -0.33 -20.11
N SER A 72 -11.72 0.26 -18.92
CA SER A 72 -11.51 1.70 -18.73
C SER A 72 -10.03 2.12 -18.67
N LEU A 73 -9.11 1.15 -18.53
CA LEU A 73 -7.67 1.39 -18.61
C LEU A 73 -7.25 1.48 -20.09
N LYS A 74 -6.61 2.60 -20.47
CA LYS A 74 -6.01 2.83 -21.80
C LYS A 74 -4.58 2.30 -21.86
#